data_AF-A0A511XIT8-F1
#
_entry.id   AF-A0A511XIT8-F1
#
_cell.length_a   1.000
_cell.length_b   1.000
_cell.length_c   1.000
_cell.angle_alpha   90.00
_cell.angle_beta   90.00
_cell.angle_gamma   90.00
#
_symmetry.space_group_name_H-M   'P 1'
#
loop_
_entity.id
_entity.type
_entity.pdbx_description
1 polymer ?
#
loop_
_entity_poly.entity_id
_entity_poly.type
_entity_poly.pdbx_seq_one_letter_code
_entity_poly.pdbx_strand_id
1 'polypeptide(L)'
;MAFFTGYMGLVAGGPASIANEVSAGGYARLPVSFSSPGDGCLTVAASSSYIYGLATEDWGLITGIAIYSGTTPDESPVATWAVRPRSLSLGQTYTVPLAALSLLIEPRAFFDDGDVLGVTAGGADIIAGQPLMFTDGVLTPASDGSSSSGSLTLAQLSTLVSELMQSLPEDDPGDGTSLWVNSGLLAISRSS
;
A
#
# COMPACT_ATOMS: atom_id res chain seq x y z
N MET A 1 7.06 10.16 -11.24
CA MET A 1 5.88 9.28 -11.18
C MET A 1 4.88 9.84 -10.18
N ALA A 2 3.63 9.39 -10.18
CA ALA A 2 2.68 9.75 -9.12
C ALA A 2 2.96 8.86 -7.88
N PHE A 3 2.72 9.40 -6.68
CA PHE A 3 2.72 8.61 -5.44
C PHE A 3 1.66 7.52 -5.48
N PHE A 4 0.46 7.90 -5.91
CA PHE A 4 -0.68 7.03 -6.01
C PHE A 4 -1.56 7.49 -7.17
N THR A 5 -2.18 6.54 -7.87
CA THR A 5 -3.23 6.78 -8.86
C THR A 5 -4.29 5.73 -8.67
N GLY A 6 -5.54 6.16 -8.54
CA GLY A 6 -6.66 5.28 -8.27
C GLY A 6 -7.94 6.08 -8.08
N TYR A 7 -8.72 5.69 -7.06
CA TYR A 7 -10.03 6.25 -6.81
C TYR A 7 -10.17 6.64 -5.35
N MET A 8 -10.93 7.71 -5.10
CA MET A 8 -11.26 8.20 -3.77
C MET A 8 -12.73 7.90 -3.48
N GLY A 9 -12.99 7.27 -2.34
CA GLY A 9 -14.32 7.02 -1.83
C GLY A 9 -14.60 7.71 -0.50
N LEU A 10 -15.88 7.72 -0.12
CA LEU A 10 -16.34 8.22 1.17
C LEU A 10 -16.68 7.04 2.07
N VAL A 11 -16.31 7.13 3.34
CA VAL A 11 -16.72 6.14 4.36
C VAL A 11 -17.69 6.76 5.36
N ALA A 12 -18.67 5.97 5.77
CA ALA A 12 -19.79 6.40 6.59
C ALA A 12 -20.17 5.37 7.67
N GLY A 13 -20.94 5.83 8.66
CA GLY A 13 -21.56 4.93 9.65
C GLY A 13 -20.63 4.45 10.77
N GLY A 14 -19.43 5.02 10.92
CA GLY A 14 -18.48 4.69 12.00
C GLY A 14 -17.19 5.51 11.96
N PRO A 15 -16.22 5.26 12.84
CA PRO A 15 -14.86 5.81 12.71
C PRO A 15 -14.22 5.42 11.38
N ALA A 16 -13.46 6.31 10.74
CA ALA A 16 -12.94 6.10 9.39
C ALA A 16 -12.13 4.81 9.19
N SER A 17 -11.43 4.33 10.23
CA SER A 17 -10.62 3.11 10.19
C SER A 17 -11.44 1.80 10.12
N ILE A 18 -12.73 1.84 10.46
CA ILE A 18 -13.63 0.68 10.45
C ILE A 18 -14.97 0.96 9.74
N ALA A 19 -15.13 2.16 9.19
CA ALA A 19 -16.35 2.58 8.53
C ALA A 19 -16.45 1.94 7.14
N ASN A 20 -17.67 1.67 6.71
CA ASN A 20 -17.92 1.11 5.39
C ASN A 20 -17.95 2.22 4.35
N GLU A 21 -17.58 1.86 3.12
CA GLU A 21 -17.80 2.73 1.98
C GLU A 21 -19.29 3.04 1.81
N VAL A 22 -19.62 4.27 1.42
CA VAL A 22 -20.97 4.65 1.03
C VAL A 22 -21.43 3.76 -0.15
N SER A 23 -22.62 3.19 -0.04
CA SER A 23 -23.22 2.35 -1.08
C SER A 23 -24.60 2.86 -1.56
N ALA A 24 -24.94 4.10 -1.22
CA ALA A 24 -26.25 4.71 -1.47
C ALA A 24 -26.35 5.37 -2.85
N GLY A 25 -27.58 5.58 -3.34
CA GLY A 25 -27.85 6.15 -4.66
C GLY A 25 -27.13 7.47 -4.94
N GLY A 26 -26.57 7.58 -6.15
CA GLY A 26 -25.85 8.77 -6.63
C GLY A 26 -24.39 8.84 -6.20
N TYR A 27 -23.94 7.92 -5.33
CA TYR A 27 -22.53 7.80 -4.96
C TYR A 27 -21.73 7.07 -6.04
N ALA A 28 -20.55 7.59 -6.33
CA ALA A 28 -19.53 6.91 -7.11
C ALA A 28 -18.15 7.40 -6.63
N ARG A 29 -17.15 6.51 -6.63
CA ARG A 29 -15.76 6.89 -6.35
C ARG A 29 -15.28 7.91 -7.39
N LEU A 30 -14.45 8.86 -6.97
CA LEU A 30 -13.86 9.88 -7.85
C LEU A 30 -12.42 9.48 -8.23
N PRO A 31 -12.00 9.62 -9.49
CA PRO A 31 -10.61 9.37 -9.85
C PRO A 31 -9.69 10.37 -9.13
N VAL A 32 -8.63 9.87 -8.50
CA VAL A 32 -7.67 10.67 -7.73
C VAL A 32 -6.25 10.27 -8.08
N SER A 33 -5.35 11.24 -8.06
CA SER A 33 -3.92 10.99 -8.09
C SER A 33 -3.21 11.91 -7.12
N PHE A 34 -2.14 11.40 -6.53
CA PHE A 34 -1.29 12.09 -5.58
C PHE A 34 0.10 12.21 -6.19
N SER A 35 0.69 13.41 -6.17
CA SER A 35 2.00 13.68 -6.75
C SER A 35 3.10 12.88 -6.04
N SER A 36 4.20 12.53 -6.70
CA SER A 36 5.33 11.93 -5.97
C SER A 36 5.78 12.85 -4.82
N PRO A 37 6.16 12.30 -3.66
CA PRO A 37 6.40 13.08 -2.46
C PRO A 37 7.66 13.96 -2.45
N GLY A 38 8.26 14.23 -3.63
CA GLY A 38 9.40 15.14 -3.82
C GLY A 38 10.50 14.95 -2.78
N ASP A 39 10.47 15.82 -1.78
CA ASP A 39 11.39 15.99 -0.64
C ASP A 39 11.39 14.81 0.36
N GLY A 40 10.60 13.76 0.11
CA GLY A 40 10.75 12.45 0.73
C GLY A 40 9.52 11.91 1.45
N CYS A 41 8.53 12.75 1.77
CA CYS A 41 7.38 12.35 2.59
C CYS A 41 6.06 13.04 2.22
N LEU A 42 6.07 14.29 1.72
CA LEU A 42 4.84 15.06 1.48
C LEU A 42 4.30 14.85 0.06
N THR A 43 3.09 14.31 -0.05
CA THR A 43 2.37 14.17 -1.31
C THR A 43 1.05 14.93 -1.28
N VAL A 44 0.67 15.54 -2.42
CA VAL A 44 -0.55 16.32 -2.55
C VAL A 44 -1.41 15.78 -3.70
N ALA A 45 -2.72 15.84 -3.55
CA ALA A 45 -3.63 15.48 -4.61
C ALA A 45 -3.47 16.41 -5.82
N ALA A 46 -3.62 15.87 -7.02
CA ALA A 46 -3.47 16.63 -8.27
C ALA A 46 -4.54 17.71 -8.46
N SER A 47 -5.69 17.57 -7.79
CA SER A 47 -6.74 18.58 -7.72
C SER A 47 -6.93 19.04 -6.28
N SER A 48 -7.23 20.33 -6.12
CA SER A 48 -7.62 20.95 -4.84
C SER A 48 -9.13 20.89 -4.61
N SER A 49 -9.91 20.40 -5.57
CA SER A 49 -11.38 20.34 -5.47
C SER A 49 -11.89 19.00 -5.99
N TYR A 50 -12.27 18.13 -5.07
CA TYR A 50 -13.01 16.91 -5.37
C TYR A 50 -14.43 17.07 -4.82
N ILE A 51 -15.39 16.99 -5.72
CA ILE A 51 -16.80 17.21 -5.42
C ILE A 51 -17.57 15.97 -5.88
N TYR A 52 -18.20 15.30 -4.93
CA TYR A 52 -19.15 14.24 -5.22
C TYR A 52 -20.46 14.87 -5.70
N GLY A 53 -21.11 14.20 -6.65
CA GLY A 53 -22.37 14.65 -7.23
C GLY A 53 -23.52 14.72 -6.21
N LEU A 54 -24.72 15.02 -6.72
CA LEU A 54 -25.92 15.05 -5.88
C LEU A 54 -26.22 13.65 -5.35
N ALA A 55 -26.39 13.55 -4.04
CA ALA A 55 -26.92 12.36 -3.40
C ALA A 55 -28.36 12.13 -3.86
N THR A 56 -28.64 10.97 -4.47
CA THR A 56 -30.02 10.60 -4.86
C THR A 56 -30.74 9.80 -3.78
N GLU A 57 -30.03 9.47 -2.70
CA GLU A 57 -30.49 8.84 -1.48
C GLU A 57 -29.69 9.41 -0.29
N ASP A 58 -30.10 9.12 0.94
CA ASP A 58 -29.33 9.53 2.13
C ASP A 58 -28.03 8.73 2.23
N TRP A 59 -26.88 9.40 2.17
CA TRP A 59 -25.56 8.77 2.31
C TRP A 59 -25.15 8.59 3.78
N GLY A 60 -25.85 9.24 4.71
CA GLY A 60 -25.61 9.13 6.14
C GLY A 60 -24.49 10.05 6.64
N LEU A 61 -23.91 9.69 7.78
CA LEU A 61 -22.84 10.44 8.42
C LEU A 61 -21.49 10.06 7.80
N ILE A 62 -20.95 10.92 6.94
CA ILE A 62 -19.61 10.78 6.39
C ILE A 62 -18.60 11.13 7.47
N THR A 63 -17.64 10.25 7.70
CA THR A 63 -16.65 10.36 8.77
C THR A 63 -15.21 10.27 8.26
N GLY A 64 -15.01 9.82 7.03
CA GLY A 64 -13.68 9.65 6.47
C GLY A 64 -13.65 9.60 4.96
N ILE A 65 -12.42 9.47 4.47
CA ILE A 65 -12.08 9.23 3.08
C ILE A 65 -11.30 7.93 3.01
N ALA A 66 -11.48 7.20 1.91
CA ALA A 66 -10.70 6.03 1.57
C ALA A 66 -10.15 6.15 0.15
N ILE A 67 -8.97 5.60 -0.11
CA ILE A 67 -8.42 5.45 -1.46
C ILE A 67 -8.43 3.99 -1.89
N TYR A 68 -8.75 3.73 -3.16
CA TYR A 68 -8.91 2.41 -3.76
C TYR A 68 -8.10 2.31 -5.05
N SER A 69 -7.63 1.12 -5.39
CA SER A 69 -6.93 0.90 -6.65
C SER A 69 -7.89 0.83 -7.84
N GLY A 70 -9.15 0.44 -7.63
CA GLY A 70 -10.17 0.33 -8.66
C GLY A 70 -11.53 0.93 -8.30
N THR A 71 -12.52 0.59 -9.13
CA THR A 71 -13.94 0.91 -8.92
C THR A 71 -14.78 -0.34 -8.59
N THR A 72 -14.11 -1.45 -8.29
CA THR A 72 -14.80 -2.70 -7.97
C THR A 72 -15.53 -2.53 -6.64
N PRO A 73 -16.83 -2.86 -6.56
CA PRO A 73 -17.52 -2.88 -5.28
C PRO A 73 -16.84 -3.86 -4.31
N ASP A 74 -16.91 -3.56 -3.02
CA ASP A 74 -16.35 -4.38 -1.92
C ASP A 74 -14.81 -4.57 -1.95
N GLU A 75 -14.11 -3.80 -2.78
CA GLU A 75 -12.64 -3.74 -2.76
C GLU A 75 -12.15 -3.14 -1.42
N SER A 76 -11.19 -3.80 -0.77
CA SER A 76 -10.54 -3.25 0.42
C SER A 76 -9.80 -1.94 0.09
N PRO A 77 -9.93 -0.90 0.92
CA PRO A 77 -9.23 0.36 0.69
C PRO A 77 -7.71 0.17 0.83
N VAL A 78 -6.96 0.93 0.05
CA VAL A 78 -5.50 1.02 0.16
C VAL A 78 -5.14 1.75 1.45
N ALA A 79 -5.78 2.88 1.71
CA ALA A 79 -5.66 3.61 2.96
C ALA A 79 -6.95 4.39 3.26
N THR A 80 -7.14 4.70 4.54
CA THR A 80 -8.29 5.46 5.05
C THR A 80 -7.84 6.53 6.03
N TRP A 81 -8.57 7.64 6.12
CA TRP A 81 -8.33 8.66 7.14
C TRP A 81 -9.61 9.41 7.49
N ALA A 82 -9.63 9.95 8.70
CA ALA A 82 -10.77 10.71 9.19
C ALA A 82 -10.86 12.10 8.56
N VAL A 83 -12.11 12.56 8.40
CA VAL A 83 -12.44 13.95 8.10
C VAL A 83 -13.44 14.45 9.12
N ARG A 84 -13.70 15.77 9.13
CA ARG A 84 -14.72 16.32 10.01
C ARG A 84 -16.09 15.69 9.68
N PRO A 85 -16.75 15.02 10.64
CA PRO A 85 -17.99 14.32 10.35
C PRO A 85 -19.07 15.25 9.79
N ARG A 86 -19.79 14.79 8.77
CA ARG A 86 -20.86 15.55 8.14
C ARG A 86 -21.96 14.61 7.64
N SER A 87 -23.19 14.87 8.08
CA SER A 87 -24.36 14.17 7.53
C SER A 87 -24.68 14.66 6.13
N LEU A 88 -24.93 13.71 5.21
CA LEU A 88 -25.43 13.97 3.88
C LEU A 88 -26.77 13.28 3.67
N SER A 89 -27.74 14.09 3.28
CA SER A 89 -29.07 13.67 2.89
C SER A 89 -29.31 13.87 1.39
N LEU A 90 -30.40 13.30 0.89
CA LEU A 90 -30.85 13.44 -0.49
C LEU A 90 -30.83 14.91 -0.96
N GLY A 91 -30.30 15.11 -2.17
CA GLY A 91 -30.18 16.42 -2.81
C GLY A 91 -28.97 17.25 -2.38
N GLN A 92 -28.10 16.73 -1.51
CA GLN A 92 -26.87 17.42 -1.11
C GLN A 92 -25.64 16.93 -1.89
N THR A 93 -24.60 17.75 -1.93
CA THR A 93 -23.28 17.39 -2.44
C THR A 93 -22.26 17.37 -1.32
N TYR A 94 -21.19 16.59 -1.53
CA TYR A 94 -20.04 16.58 -0.63
C TYR A 94 -18.79 17.10 -1.35
N THR A 95 -18.13 18.07 -0.72
CA THR A 95 -16.84 18.58 -1.16
C THR A 95 -15.79 18.11 -0.18
N VAL A 96 -14.74 17.48 -0.70
CA VAL A 96 -13.62 17.01 0.10
C VAL A 96 -12.83 18.20 0.67
N PRO A 97 -12.56 18.24 1.99
CA PRO A 97 -11.75 19.29 2.57
C PRO A 97 -10.31 19.29 2.05
N LEU A 98 -9.76 20.46 1.73
CA LEU A 98 -8.36 20.62 1.29
C LEU A 98 -7.34 20.00 2.24
N ALA A 99 -7.59 20.11 3.56
CA ALA A 99 -6.72 19.56 4.59
C ALA A 99 -6.58 18.02 4.52
N ALA A 100 -7.52 17.34 3.86
CA ALA A 100 -7.53 15.90 3.65
C ALA A 100 -6.85 15.48 2.33
N LEU A 101 -6.40 16.44 1.51
CA LEU A 101 -5.79 16.21 0.18
C LEU A 101 -4.26 16.39 0.18
N SER A 102 -3.66 16.63 1.35
CA SER A 102 -2.22 16.77 1.54
C SER A 102 -1.80 15.78 2.61
N LEU A 103 -0.91 14.86 2.26
CA LEU A 103 -0.52 13.69 3.04
C LEU A 103 0.97 13.73 3.31
N LEU A 104 1.36 13.66 4.59
CA LEU A 104 2.74 13.48 5.02
C LEU A 104 2.93 12.01 5.38
N ILE A 105 3.60 11.27 4.50
CA ILE A 105 3.81 9.83 4.59
C ILE A 105 5.13 9.54 5.32
N GLU A 106 5.11 8.57 6.21
CA GLU A 106 6.32 8.08 6.88
C GLU A 106 7.27 7.43 5.87
N PRO A 107 8.59 7.67 5.97
CA PRO A 107 9.58 7.08 5.08
C PRO A 107 9.88 5.63 5.49
N ARG A 108 8.89 4.75 5.40
CA ARG A 108 9.00 3.31 5.68
C ARG A 108 8.74 2.53 4.40
N ALA A 109 9.49 1.45 4.18
CA ALA A 109 9.37 0.64 2.96
C ALA A 109 8.12 -0.26 2.95
N PHE A 110 7.60 -0.61 4.13
CA PHE A 110 6.50 -1.55 4.29
C PHE A 110 5.59 -1.13 5.46
N PHE A 111 4.29 -1.31 5.26
CA PHE A 111 3.23 -1.08 6.24
C PHE A 111 2.32 -2.32 6.28
N ASP A 112 2.02 -2.80 7.48
CA ASP A 112 1.03 -3.85 7.68
C ASP A 112 -0.40 -3.29 7.62
N ASP A 113 -1.40 -4.15 7.52
CA ASP A 113 -2.79 -3.73 7.66
C ASP A 113 -3.03 -3.06 9.04
N GLY A 114 -3.69 -1.91 9.04
CA GLY A 114 -3.92 -1.09 10.23
C GLY A 114 -2.74 -0.22 10.67
N ASP A 115 -1.57 -0.30 10.03
CA ASP A 115 -0.45 0.60 10.33
C ASP A 115 -0.79 2.05 10.00
N VAL A 116 -0.19 2.98 10.76
CA VAL A 116 -0.22 4.41 10.43
C VAL A 116 0.80 4.67 9.32
N LEU A 117 0.33 5.03 8.13
CA LEU A 117 1.18 5.46 7.01
C LEU A 117 1.78 6.84 7.24
N GLY A 118 1.10 7.68 8.03
CA GLY A 118 1.44 9.07 8.20
C GLY A 118 0.22 9.90 8.59
N VAL A 119 0.26 11.20 8.28
CA VAL A 119 -0.76 12.16 8.71
C VAL A 119 -1.21 13.08 7.58
N THR A 120 -2.48 13.48 7.59
CA THR A 120 -2.98 14.53 6.70
C THR A 120 -2.54 15.91 7.20
N ALA A 121 -2.61 16.94 6.35
CA ALA A 121 -2.39 18.33 6.77
C ALA A 121 -3.40 18.80 7.85
N GLY A 122 -4.54 18.13 7.96
CA GLY A 122 -5.51 18.33 9.05
C GLY A 122 -5.15 17.62 10.37
N GLY A 123 -4.07 16.84 10.40
CA GLY A 123 -3.60 16.09 11.57
C GLY A 123 -4.32 14.76 11.82
N ALA A 124 -5.11 14.27 10.86
CA ALA A 124 -5.71 12.93 10.94
C ALA A 124 -4.70 11.87 10.50
N ASP A 125 -4.63 10.76 11.24
CA ASP A 125 -3.83 9.59 10.90
C ASP A 125 -4.36 8.94 9.61
N ILE A 126 -3.41 8.53 8.77
CA ILE A 126 -3.65 7.79 7.53
C ILE A 126 -3.39 6.32 7.87
N ILE A 127 -4.41 5.50 7.81
CA ILE A 127 -4.38 4.10 8.23
C ILE A 127 -4.35 3.20 7.00
N ALA A 128 -3.45 2.22 6.98
CA ALA A 128 -3.38 1.20 5.95
C ALA A 128 -4.64 0.33 6.02
N GLY A 129 -5.31 0.14 4.89
CA GLY A 129 -6.46 -0.79 4.82
C GLY A 129 -6.09 -2.19 4.33
N GLN A 130 -4.80 -2.40 4.05
CA GLN A 130 -4.19 -3.65 3.61
C GLN A 130 -2.66 -3.51 3.74
N PRO A 131 -1.88 -4.59 3.60
CA PRO A 131 -0.42 -4.49 3.52
C PRO A 131 0.03 -3.63 2.33
N LEU A 132 0.98 -2.72 2.54
CA LEU A 132 1.46 -1.76 1.52
C LEU A 132 2.97 -1.77 1.39
N MET A 133 3.44 -1.56 0.17
CA MET A 133 4.84 -1.27 -0.14
C MET A 133 4.99 0.17 -0.60
N PHE A 134 6.02 0.83 -0.08
CA PHE A 134 6.48 2.13 -0.53
C PHE A 134 7.85 1.98 -1.17
N THR A 135 7.93 2.18 -2.48
CA THR A 135 9.16 2.03 -3.26
C THR A 135 9.29 3.19 -4.24
N ASP A 136 10.45 3.84 -4.27
CA ASP A 136 10.75 4.98 -5.15
C ASP A 136 9.68 6.09 -5.13
N GLY A 137 9.07 6.34 -3.96
CA GLY A 137 8.06 7.37 -3.81
C GLY A 137 6.68 6.98 -4.34
N VAL A 138 6.43 5.70 -4.61
CA VAL A 138 5.16 5.14 -5.08
C VAL A 138 4.58 4.21 -4.00
N LEU A 139 3.29 4.34 -3.72
CA LEU A 139 2.54 3.48 -2.82
C LEU A 139 1.73 2.45 -3.62
N THR A 140 1.94 1.18 -3.33
CA THR A 140 1.21 0.08 -3.95
C THR A 140 0.78 -0.94 -2.90
N PRO A 141 -0.41 -1.56 -3.05
CA PRO A 141 -0.74 -2.76 -2.31
C PRO A 141 0.39 -3.78 -2.38
N ALA A 142 0.86 -4.24 -1.22
CA ALA A 142 1.71 -5.40 -1.14
C ALA A 142 0.80 -6.58 -1.49
N SER A 143 0.94 -7.12 -2.69
CA SER A 143 0.17 -8.31 -3.08
C SER A 143 0.43 -9.39 -2.03
N ASP A 144 -0.62 -9.97 -1.44
CA ASP A 144 -0.51 -11.20 -0.65
C ASP A 144 0.33 -12.20 -1.45
N GLY A 145 1.59 -12.36 -1.07
CA GLY A 145 2.51 -13.35 -1.64
C GLY A 145 2.68 -13.33 -3.15
N SER A 146 3.16 -12.23 -3.72
CA SER A 146 4.11 -12.33 -4.86
C SER A 146 5.26 -11.33 -4.79
N SER A 147 5.45 -10.68 -3.64
CA SER A 147 6.76 -10.16 -3.27
C SER A 147 7.68 -11.36 -3.00
N SER A 148 8.58 -11.62 -3.94
CA SER A 148 9.72 -12.53 -3.83
C SER A 148 10.75 -12.10 -2.78
N SER A 149 10.30 -11.51 -1.67
CA SER A 149 11.01 -11.53 -0.40
C SER A 149 10.67 -12.85 0.29
N GLY A 150 11.10 -13.95 -0.32
CA GLY A 150 10.93 -15.27 0.25
C GLY A 150 11.68 -15.33 1.58
N SER A 151 10.98 -15.10 2.70
CA SER A 151 11.31 -15.82 3.92
C SER A 151 11.10 -17.29 3.57
N LEU A 152 12.15 -17.92 3.05
CA LEU A 152 12.16 -19.36 2.84
C LEU A 152 11.74 -19.99 4.15
N THR A 153 10.66 -20.77 4.13
CA THR A 153 10.38 -21.64 5.27
C THR A 153 11.64 -22.49 5.51
N LEU A 154 11.91 -22.89 6.75
CA LEU A 154 13.08 -23.71 7.05
C LEU A 154 13.17 -24.95 6.14
N ALA A 155 12.01 -25.50 5.76
CA ALA A 155 11.88 -26.58 4.79
C ALA A 155 12.36 -26.16 3.38
N GLN A 156 11.90 -25.04 2.85
CA GLN A 156 12.33 -24.54 1.53
C GLN A 156 13.81 -24.15 1.51
N LEU A 157 14.33 -23.56 2.60
CA LEU A 157 15.76 -23.29 2.75
C LEU A 157 16.56 -24.60 2.74
N SER A 158 16.10 -25.62 3.47
CA SER A 158 16.79 -26.92 3.49
C SER A 158 16.84 -27.60 2.13
N THR A 159 15.77 -27.47 1.33
CA THR A 159 15.72 -28.00 -0.04
C THR A 159 16.67 -27.25 -0.95
N LEU A 160 16.65 -25.91 -0.94
CA LEU A 160 17.52 -25.09 -1.78
C LEU A 160 19.01 -25.26 -1.43
N VAL A 161 19.34 -25.37 -0.14
CA VAL A 161 20.71 -25.66 0.30
C VAL A 161 21.14 -27.06 -0.16
N SER A 162 20.23 -28.03 -0.14
CA SER A 162 20.52 -29.38 -0.63
C SER A 162 20.73 -29.42 -2.14
N GLU A 163 19.91 -28.69 -2.90
CA GLU A 163 20.06 -28.56 -4.36
C GLU A 163 21.36 -27.82 -4.72
N LEU A 164 21.70 -26.75 -4.00
CA LEU A 164 22.96 -26.02 -4.19
C LEU A 164 24.17 -26.94 -3.93
N MET A 165 24.16 -27.68 -2.82
CA MET A 165 25.23 -28.63 -2.49
C MET A 165 25.36 -29.76 -3.52
N GLN A 166 24.27 -30.18 -4.16
CA GLN A 166 24.29 -31.17 -5.24
C GLN A 166 24.72 -30.60 -6.59
N SER A 167 24.58 -29.29 -6.80
CA SER A 167 24.95 -28.62 -8.04
C SER A 167 26.43 -28.23 -8.14
N LEU A 168 27.13 -28.24 -6.99
CA LEU A 168 28.54 -27.90 -6.93
C LEU A 168 29.42 -29.08 -7.35
N PRO A 169 30.57 -28.82 -8.00
CA PRO A 169 31.52 -29.86 -8.38
C PRO A 169 32.15 -30.52 -7.14
N GLU A 170 32.35 -31.84 -7.20
CA GLU A 170 33.01 -32.61 -6.12
C GLU A 170 34.55 -32.59 -6.20
N ASP A 171 35.08 -32.15 -7.34
CA ASP A 171 36.51 -31.98 -7.60
C ASP A 171 36.88 -30.50 -7.61
N ASP A 172 38.08 -30.17 -7.14
CA ASP A 172 38.59 -28.80 -7.14
C ASP A 172 38.73 -28.27 -8.58
N PRO A 173 38.01 -27.19 -8.95
CA PRO A 173 38.10 -26.61 -10.28
C PRO A 173 39.45 -25.95 -10.58
N GLY A 174 40.29 -25.70 -9.57
CA GLY A 174 41.66 -25.19 -9.73
C GLY A 174 41.75 -23.76 -10.28
N ASP A 175 40.63 -23.03 -10.31
CA ASP A 175 40.53 -21.67 -10.84
C ASP A 175 40.77 -20.58 -9.78
N GLY A 176 40.97 -20.98 -8.52
CA GLY A 176 41.27 -20.09 -7.40
C GLY A 176 40.12 -19.17 -6.97
N THR A 177 38.91 -19.36 -7.50
CA THR A 177 37.77 -18.46 -7.23
C THR A 177 36.45 -19.19 -7.04
N SER A 178 36.32 -20.42 -7.54
CA SER A 178 35.08 -21.18 -7.47
C SER A 178 34.91 -21.93 -6.15
N LEU A 179 33.64 -22.09 -5.78
CA LEU A 179 33.20 -22.97 -4.71
C LEU A 179 33.06 -24.40 -5.24
N TRP A 180 33.40 -25.37 -4.40
CA TRP A 180 33.24 -26.80 -4.71
C TRP A 180 32.96 -27.56 -3.41
N VAL A 181 32.56 -28.83 -3.51
CA VAL A 181 32.21 -29.67 -2.37
C VAL A 181 33.28 -30.75 -2.18
N ASN A 182 33.91 -30.79 -1.01
CA ASN A 182 34.84 -31.85 -0.64
C ASN A 182 34.24 -32.70 0.47
N SER A 183 33.87 -33.95 0.16
CA SER A 183 33.37 -34.90 1.15
C SER A 183 32.20 -34.36 2.00
N GLY A 184 31.31 -33.59 1.37
CA GLY A 184 30.15 -32.97 2.03
C GLY A 184 30.42 -31.63 2.72
N LEU A 185 31.63 -31.07 2.60
CA LEU A 185 31.98 -29.74 3.10
C LEU A 185 32.17 -28.76 1.95
N LEU A 186 31.72 -27.52 2.13
CA LEU A 186 31.96 -26.45 1.18
C LEU A 186 33.43 -26.01 1.23
N ALA A 187 34.09 -26.00 0.08
CA ALA A 187 35.48 -25.60 -0.09
C ALA A 187 35.60 -24.46 -1.12
N ILE A 188 36.64 -23.64 -0.96
CA ILE A 188 36.99 -22.56 -1.89
C ILE A 188 38.29 -22.98 -2.60
N SER A 189 38.28 -22.99 -3.93
CA SER A 189 39.49 -23.23 -4.73
C SER A 189 40.52 -22.15 -4.40
N ARG A 190 41.78 -22.54 -4.17
CA ARG A 190 42.88 -21.60 -3.92
C ARG A 190 43.86 -21.65 -5.08
N SER A 191 44.14 -20.50 -5.69
CA SER A 191 45.30 -20.36 -6.58
C SER A 191 46.57 -20.44 -5.74
N SER A 192 47.36 -21.49 -5.92
CA SER A 192 48.74 -21.54 -5.40
C SER A 192 49.66 -20.63 -6.20
#